data_AF-A0A444XJ22-F1
#
_entry.id   AF-A0A444XJ22-F1
#
_cell.length_a   1.000
_cell.length_b   1.000
_cell.length_c   1.000
_cell.angle_alpha   90.00
_cell.angle_beta   90.00
_cell.angle_gamma   90.00
#
_symmetry.space_group_name_H-M   'P 1'
#
loop_
_entity.id
_entity.type
_entity.pdbx_description
1 polymer ?
#
loop_
_entity_poly.entity_id
_entity_poly.type
_entity_poly.pdbx_seq_one_letter_code
_entity_poly.pdbx_strand_id
1 'polypeptide(L)'
;MHQGRRNFLAQCRQSGNLEVLFRSVVSDLFPGGCRFAGMKTMHVVAAHGHSATQYTVSMMRMLRDDAEAKSKGLETFRGLEAASALTICKLVFCGIIQGMWTHLRHVPLLNTENLVCSSHACPSRGNMGAIYHHQRYGRGWHVNDGDGGVSYLPCVHCWVDYELILFVHLFD
;
A
#
# COMPACT_ATOMS: atom_id res chain seq x y z
N MET A 1 -4.52 -4.33 29.81
CA MET A 1 -4.37 -2.86 29.63
C MET A 1 -4.96 -2.37 28.28
N HIS A 2 -6.16 -2.80 27.87
CA HIS A 2 -6.73 -2.43 26.56
C HIS A 2 -7.60 -1.16 26.56
N GLN A 3 -8.04 -0.67 27.72
CA GLN A 3 -8.95 0.49 27.83
C GLN A 3 -8.27 1.83 27.51
N GLY A 4 -7.01 2.02 27.94
CA GLY A 4 -6.27 3.28 27.77
C GLY A 4 -5.88 3.57 26.31
N ARG A 5 -5.54 2.54 25.53
CA ARG A 5 -5.16 2.68 24.11
C ARG A 5 -6.34 3.13 23.23
N ARG A 6 -7.55 2.64 23.54
CA ARG A 6 -8.79 3.03 22.83
C ARG A 6 -9.17 4.48 23.11
N ASN A 7 -9.01 4.95 24.34
CA ASN A 7 -9.29 6.34 24.71
C ASN A 7 -8.29 7.33 24.11
N PHE A 8 -7.00 6.98 24.06
CA PHE A 8 -5.98 7.81 23.40
C PHE A 8 -6.27 7.96 21.90
N LEU A 9 -6.54 6.86 21.19
CA LEU A 9 -6.90 6.90 19.77
C LEU A 9 -8.19 7.70 19.51
N ALA A 10 -9.19 7.63 20.39
CA ALA A 10 -10.41 8.42 20.26
C ALA A 10 -10.16 9.94 20.40
N GLN A 11 -9.32 10.36 21.36
CA GLN A 11 -8.90 11.77 21.51
C GLN A 11 -8.05 12.23 20.31
N CYS A 12 -7.18 11.34 19.84
CA CYS A 12 -6.37 11.50 18.64
C CYS A 12 -7.22 11.68 17.36
N ARG A 13 -8.40 11.04 17.27
CA ARG A 13 -9.36 11.29 16.17
C ARG A 13 -9.97 12.69 16.23
N GLN A 14 -10.18 13.23 17.44
CA GLN A 14 -10.77 14.56 17.64
C GLN A 14 -9.79 15.71 17.29
N SER A 15 -8.48 15.45 17.28
CA SER A 15 -7.48 16.47 16.93
C SER A 15 -7.38 16.75 15.42
N GLY A 16 -8.02 15.95 14.57
CA GLY A 16 -7.98 16.10 13.11
C GLY A 16 -6.61 15.80 12.48
N ASN A 17 -5.65 15.29 13.25
CA ASN A 17 -4.32 14.96 12.73
C ASN A 17 -4.41 13.73 11.81
N LEU A 18 -4.13 13.94 10.51
CA LEU A 18 -4.30 12.92 9.47
C LEU A 18 -3.37 11.71 9.66
N GLU A 19 -2.15 11.88 10.17
CA GLU A 19 -1.21 10.79 10.43
C GLU A 19 -1.70 9.89 11.58
N VAL A 20 -2.25 10.51 12.60
CA VAL A 20 -2.83 9.82 13.75
C VAL A 20 -4.10 9.05 13.34
N LEU A 21 -4.95 9.68 12.52
CA LEU A 21 -6.12 9.03 11.93
C LEU A 21 -5.72 7.85 11.04
N PHE A 22 -4.70 8.03 10.19
CA PHE A 22 -4.17 6.99 9.34
C PHE A 22 -3.70 5.77 10.14
N ARG A 23 -2.86 5.99 11.17
CA ARG A 23 -2.41 4.92 12.08
C ARG A 23 -3.59 4.18 12.69
N SER A 24 -4.55 4.92 13.23
CA SER A 24 -5.77 4.33 13.81
C SER A 24 -6.53 3.45 12.82
N VAL A 25 -6.71 3.91 11.58
CA VAL A 25 -7.48 3.18 10.57
C VAL A 25 -6.73 1.94 10.10
N VAL A 26 -5.41 2.03 9.89
CA VAL A 26 -4.57 0.86 9.53
C VAL A 26 -4.59 -0.16 10.67
N SER A 27 -4.53 0.28 11.93
CA SER A 27 -4.69 -0.59 13.10
C SER A 27 -6.06 -1.24 13.26
N ASP A 28 -7.12 -0.65 12.69
CA ASP A 28 -8.46 -1.24 12.74
C ASP A 28 -8.71 -2.20 11.56
N LEU A 29 -8.06 -1.96 10.41
CA LEU A 29 -8.39 -2.63 9.14
C LEU A 29 -7.72 -4.00 8.97
N PHE A 30 -6.48 -4.16 9.43
CA PHE A 30 -5.69 -5.39 9.22
C PHE A 30 -5.74 -6.41 10.38
N PRO A 31 -5.91 -5.99 11.65
CA PRO A 31 -6.14 -6.90 12.78
C PRO A 31 -7.62 -7.33 12.90
N GLY A 32 -8.08 -8.22 12.00
CA GLY A 32 -9.35 -8.95 12.16
C GLY A 32 -10.65 -8.10 12.20
N GLY A 33 -10.59 -6.81 11.85
CA GLY A 33 -11.72 -5.87 11.87
C GLY A 33 -12.45 -5.72 10.54
N CYS A 34 -13.70 -5.24 10.60
CA CYS A 34 -14.60 -5.05 9.47
C CYS A 34 -13.98 -4.17 8.36
N ARG A 35 -13.57 -4.82 7.26
CA ARG A 35 -12.91 -4.20 6.08
C ARG A 35 -13.64 -2.95 5.58
N PHE A 36 -14.97 -2.92 5.67
CA PHE A 36 -15.79 -1.83 5.13
C PHE A 36 -15.78 -0.55 5.98
N ALA A 37 -15.74 -0.67 7.31
CA ALA A 37 -15.77 0.50 8.20
C ALA A 37 -14.45 1.28 8.15
N GLY A 38 -13.31 0.56 8.14
CA GLY A 38 -11.99 1.16 8.02
C GLY A 38 -11.79 1.88 6.68
N MET A 39 -12.28 1.29 5.57
CA MET A 39 -12.13 1.86 4.23
C MET A 39 -12.82 3.21 4.05
N LYS A 40 -14.01 3.41 4.64
CA LYS A 40 -14.71 4.71 4.54
C LYS A 40 -13.89 5.85 5.16
N THR A 41 -13.34 5.63 6.36
CA THR A 41 -12.48 6.62 7.04
C THR A 41 -11.17 6.82 6.28
N MET A 42 -10.61 5.75 5.72
CA MET A 42 -9.40 5.83 4.91
C MET A 42 -9.59 6.71 3.66
N HIS A 43 -10.75 6.61 3.00
CA HIS A 43 -11.08 7.49 1.87
C HIS A 43 -11.19 8.96 2.27
N VAL A 44 -11.76 9.27 3.45
CA VAL A 44 -11.83 10.64 3.95
C VAL A 44 -10.42 11.19 4.20
N VAL A 45 -9.56 10.44 4.88
CA VAL A 45 -8.17 10.87 5.18
C VAL A 45 -7.36 11.06 3.89
N ALA A 46 -7.54 10.18 2.89
CA ALA A 46 -6.92 10.33 1.57
C ALA A 46 -7.41 11.58 0.82
N ALA A 47 -8.70 11.89 0.90
CA ALA A 47 -9.28 13.09 0.28
C ALA A 47 -8.76 14.40 0.90
N HIS A 48 -8.32 14.37 2.15
CA HIS A 48 -7.66 15.50 2.83
C HIS A 48 -6.17 15.62 2.50
N GLY A 49 -5.64 14.82 1.56
CA GLY A 49 -4.28 14.96 1.04
C GLY A 49 -3.21 14.16 1.79
N HIS A 50 -3.58 13.23 2.68
CA HIS A 50 -2.60 12.41 3.38
C HIS A 50 -1.96 11.38 2.45
N SER A 51 -0.72 11.60 2.03
CA SER A 51 -0.04 10.82 0.98
C SER A 51 0.08 9.34 1.31
N ALA A 52 0.45 8.98 2.54
CA ALA A 52 0.56 7.56 2.94
C ALA A 52 -0.81 6.86 2.89
N THR A 53 -1.90 7.57 3.19
CA THR A 53 -3.25 7.02 3.05
C THR A 53 -3.66 6.90 1.59
N GLN A 54 -3.34 7.89 0.76
CA GLN A 54 -3.56 7.83 -0.69
C GLN A 54 -2.83 6.63 -1.30
N TYR A 55 -1.59 6.38 -0.87
CA TYR A 55 -0.81 5.21 -1.25
C TYR A 55 -1.52 3.91 -0.84
N THR A 56 -1.89 3.76 0.44
CA THR A 56 -2.58 2.54 0.92
C THR A 56 -3.90 2.30 0.19
N VAL A 57 -4.71 3.35 -0.01
CA VAL A 57 -5.99 3.26 -0.74
C VAL A 57 -5.76 2.89 -2.20
N SER A 58 -4.74 3.46 -2.84
CA SER A 58 -4.35 3.13 -4.22
C SER A 58 -4.01 1.65 -4.35
N MET A 59 -3.11 1.14 -3.49
CA MET A 59 -2.73 -0.28 -3.48
C MET A 59 -3.94 -1.19 -3.25
N MET A 60 -4.77 -0.89 -2.25
CA MET A 60 -5.98 -1.67 -1.97
C MET A 60 -6.97 -1.67 -3.12
N ARG A 61 -7.12 -0.55 -3.85
CA ARG A 61 -7.99 -0.49 -5.04
C ARG A 61 -7.46 -1.36 -6.17
N MET A 62 -6.15 -1.36 -6.38
CA MET A 62 -5.53 -2.11 -7.48
C MET A 62 -5.47 -3.63 -7.21
N LEU A 63 -5.55 -4.04 -5.95
CA LEU A 63 -5.74 -5.43 -5.52
C LEU A 63 -7.19 -5.95 -5.68
N ARG A 64 -8.11 -5.15 -6.21
CA ARG A 64 -9.48 -5.58 -6.50
C ARG A 64 -9.56 -6.03 -7.95
N ASP A 65 -10.35 -7.07 -8.21
CA ASP A 65 -10.73 -7.47 -9.56
C ASP A 65 -11.83 -6.55 -10.13
N ASP A 66 -11.53 -5.26 -10.22
CA ASP A 66 -12.42 -4.24 -10.79
C ASP A 66 -11.58 -3.22 -11.57
N ALA A 67 -11.81 -3.16 -12.88
CA ALA A 67 -11.06 -2.29 -13.79
C ALA A 67 -11.20 -0.80 -13.43
N GLU A 68 -12.39 -0.38 -12.96
CA GLU A 68 -12.62 1.00 -12.55
C GLU A 68 -11.83 1.34 -11.28
N ALA A 69 -11.87 0.48 -10.26
CA ALA A 69 -11.05 0.63 -9.07
C ALA A 69 -9.55 0.66 -9.39
N LYS A 70 -9.08 -0.25 -10.25
CA LYS A 70 -7.68 -0.28 -10.70
C LYS A 70 -7.27 1.03 -11.37
N SER A 71 -8.10 1.56 -12.28
CA SER A 71 -7.83 2.83 -12.95
C SER A 71 -7.72 4.00 -11.97
N LYS A 72 -8.66 4.10 -11.01
CA LYS A 72 -8.63 5.14 -9.96
C LYS A 72 -7.43 4.98 -9.02
N GLY A 73 -7.04 3.75 -8.72
CA GLY A 73 -5.85 3.43 -7.96
C GLY A 73 -4.59 3.90 -8.68
N LEU A 74 -4.47 3.59 -9.98
CA LEU A 74 -3.35 3.96 -10.83
C LEU A 74 -3.20 5.49 -10.98
N GLU A 75 -4.31 6.21 -11.13
CA GLU A 75 -4.30 7.67 -11.18
C GLU A 75 -3.72 8.27 -9.88
N THR A 76 -4.18 7.77 -8.73
CA THR A 76 -3.64 8.19 -7.43
C THR A 76 -2.16 7.86 -7.29
N PHE A 77 -1.75 6.68 -7.77
CA PHE A 77 -0.35 6.26 -7.75
C PHE A 77 0.55 7.19 -8.57
N ARG A 78 0.15 7.56 -9.79
CA ARG A 78 0.89 8.51 -10.64
C ARG A 78 1.01 9.88 -9.99
N GLY A 79 -0.02 10.34 -9.28
CA GLY A 79 0.05 11.58 -8.50
C GLY A 79 1.12 11.54 -7.41
N LEU A 80 1.23 10.41 -6.71
CA LEU A 80 2.24 10.19 -5.67
C LEU A 80 3.65 10.01 -6.24
N GLU A 81 3.78 9.33 -7.39
CA GLU A 81 5.02 9.27 -8.16
C GLU A 81 5.49 10.67 -8.55
N ALA A 82 4.62 11.48 -9.17
CA ALA A 82 4.96 12.80 -9.65
C ALA A 82 5.40 13.72 -8.49
N ALA A 83 4.82 13.52 -7.30
CA ALA A 83 5.22 14.18 -6.07
C ALA A 83 6.46 13.56 -5.39
N SER A 84 7.07 12.52 -5.97
CA SER A 84 8.18 11.76 -5.40
C SER A 84 7.91 11.23 -3.97
N ALA A 85 6.64 10.95 -3.67
CA ALA A 85 6.16 10.62 -2.33
C ALA A 85 6.14 9.12 -2.02
N LEU A 86 6.28 8.25 -3.04
CA LEU A 86 6.09 6.79 -2.90
C LEU A 86 6.99 6.17 -1.83
N THR A 87 8.28 6.49 -1.82
CA THR A 87 9.24 5.93 -0.84
C THR A 87 8.88 6.31 0.59
N ILE A 88 8.55 7.59 0.84
CA ILE A 88 8.15 8.05 2.16
C ILE A 88 6.82 7.41 2.59
N CYS A 89 5.85 7.29 1.67
CA CYS A 89 4.58 6.63 1.94
C CYS A 89 4.75 5.16 2.35
N LYS A 90 5.65 4.44 1.66
CA LYS A 90 6.02 3.05 1.99
C LYS A 90 6.64 2.95 3.38
N LEU A 91 7.61 3.81 3.70
CA LEU A 91 8.26 3.84 5.01
C LEU A 91 7.26 4.05 6.14
N VAL A 92 6.38 5.05 5.98
CA VAL A 92 5.34 5.37 6.97
C VAL A 92 4.39 4.19 7.15
N PHE A 93 3.92 3.58 6.06
CA PHE A 93 3.05 2.40 6.14
C PHE A 93 3.75 1.20 6.80
N CYS A 94 5.00 0.91 6.40
CA CYS A 94 5.79 -0.19 6.92
C CYS A 94 6.01 -0.08 8.43
N GLY A 95 6.37 1.10 8.93
CA GLY A 95 6.57 1.31 10.37
C GLY A 95 5.32 1.02 11.20
N ILE A 96 4.13 1.26 10.64
CA ILE A 96 2.85 0.94 11.29
C ILE A 96 2.61 -0.57 11.28
N ILE A 97 2.81 -1.23 10.13
CA ILE A 97 2.59 -2.67 10.00
C ILE A 97 3.56 -3.46 10.89
N GLN A 98 4.85 -3.14 10.90
CA GLN A 98 5.85 -3.78 11.78
C GLN A 98 5.47 -3.70 13.26
N GLY A 99 4.91 -2.57 13.71
CA GLY A 99 4.41 -2.40 15.08
C GLY A 99 3.19 -3.26 15.43
N MET A 100 2.57 -3.93 14.46
CA MET A 100 1.31 -4.67 14.59
C MET A 100 1.39 -6.12 14.11
N TRP A 101 2.57 -6.59 13.69
CA TRP A 101 2.76 -7.89 13.05
C TRP A 101 2.12 -9.07 13.76
N THR A 102 2.19 -9.12 15.10
CA THR A 102 1.61 -10.21 15.91
C THR A 102 0.09 -10.29 15.89
N HIS A 103 -0.58 -9.30 15.30
CA HIS A 103 -2.04 -9.17 15.30
C HIS A 103 -2.64 -9.13 13.88
N LEU A 104 -1.84 -9.22 12.83
CA LEU A 104 -2.32 -9.22 11.44
C LEU A 104 -3.06 -10.54 11.15
N ARG A 105 -4.32 -10.44 10.69
CA ARG A 105 -5.13 -11.61 10.29
C ARG A 105 -5.62 -11.55 8.85
N HIS A 106 -5.56 -10.38 8.22
CA HIS A 106 -6.01 -10.17 6.85
C HIS A 106 -4.91 -9.50 6.03
N VAL A 107 -3.95 -10.29 5.58
CA VAL A 107 -2.92 -9.85 4.64
C VAL A 107 -3.52 -9.84 3.23
N PRO A 108 -3.34 -8.76 2.45
CA PRO A 108 -3.77 -8.76 1.06
C PRO A 108 -2.94 -9.78 0.26
N LEU A 109 -3.60 -10.55 -0.61
CA LEU A 109 -2.91 -11.51 -1.49
C LEU A 109 -2.83 -10.97 -2.91
N LEU A 110 -1.68 -11.17 -3.55
CA LEU A 110 -1.52 -10.91 -4.98
C LEU A 110 -1.91 -12.17 -5.76
N ASN A 111 -2.84 -12.06 -6.70
CA ASN A 111 -3.16 -13.12 -7.66
C ASN A 111 -2.93 -12.62 -9.10
N THR A 112 -3.04 -13.52 -10.08
CA THR A 112 -2.90 -13.17 -11.50
C THR A 112 -3.98 -12.20 -11.99
N GLU A 113 -5.14 -12.19 -11.34
CA GLU A 113 -6.23 -11.25 -11.62
C GLU A 113 -5.90 -9.83 -11.14
N ASN A 114 -5.00 -9.65 -10.18
CA ASN A 114 -4.56 -8.35 -9.66
C ASN A 114 -3.58 -7.63 -10.59
N LEU A 115 -3.16 -8.25 -11.70
CA LEU A 115 -2.30 -7.59 -12.68
C LEU A 115 -3.00 -6.34 -13.23
N VAL A 116 -2.30 -5.21 -13.14
CA VAL A 116 -2.66 -3.91 -13.69
C VAL A 116 -2.19 -3.81 -15.14
N CYS A 117 -1.06 -4.43 -15.51
CA CYS A 117 -0.63 -4.50 -16.89
C CYS A 117 -1.38 -5.59 -17.68
N SER A 118 -2.35 -5.19 -18.50
CA SER A 118 -3.13 -6.10 -19.36
C SER A 118 -2.59 -6.27 -20.78
N SER A 119 -1.58 -5.48 -21.19
CA SER A 119 -1.04 -5.52 -22.56
C SER A 119 -0.24 -6.80 -22.82
N HIS A 120 -0.68 -7.62 -23.79
CA HIS A 120 0.05 -8.83 -24.23
C HIS A 120 1.34 -8.51 -24.98
N ALA A 121 1.46 -7.31 -25.54
CA ALA A 121 2.65 -6.84 -26.23
C ALA A 121 3.72 -6.27 -25.28
N CYS A 122 3.39 -6.12 -23.98
CA CYS A 122 4.34 -5.58 -23.02
C CYS A 122 5.37 -6.65 -22.63
N PRO A 123 6.68 -6.46 -22.93
CA PRO A 123 7.70 -7.47 -22.66
C PRO A 123 7.89 -7.78 -21.16
N SER A 124 7.55 -6.81 -20.32
CA SER A 124 7.73 -6.89 -18.87
C SER A 124 6.51 -7.49 -18.15
N ARG A 125 5.38 -7.70 -18.84
CA ARG A 125 4.15 -8.22 -18.23
C ARG A 125 4.38 -9.59 -17.61
N GLY A 126 3.88 -9.78 -16.40
CA GLY A 126 3.97 -11.06 -15.68
C GLY A 126 5.36 -11.39 -15.12
N ASN A 127 6.40 -10.63 -15.49
CA ASN A 127 7.77 -10.89 -15.07
C ASN A 127 8.14 -10.21 -13.74
N MET A 128 7.26 -9.37 -13.18
CA MET A 128 7.56 -8.58 -11.98
C MET A 128 7.87 -9.43 -10.75
N GLY A 129 7.23 -10.59 -10.59
CA GLY A 129 7.56 -11.53 -9.52
C GLY A 129 8.98 -12.06 -9.63
N ALA A 130 9.41 -12.45 -10.84
CA ALA A 130 10.77 -12.92 -11.07
C ALA A 130 11.82 -11.82 -10.82
N ILE A 131 11.54 -10.58 -11.28
CA ILE A 131 12.39 -9.41 -11.02
C ILE A 131 12.50 -9.16 -9.51
N TYR A 132 11.37 -9.17 -8.80
CA TYR A 132 11.32 -9.02 -7.35
C TYR A 132 12.18 -10.07 -6.63
N HIS A 133 12.01 -11.36 -6.95
CA HIS A 133 12.80 -12.43 -6.33
C HIS A 133 14.29 -12.33 -6.64
N HIS A 134 14.65 -11.98 -7.88
CA HIS A 134 16.05 -11.80 -8.28
C HIS A 134 16.70 -10.65 -7.52
N GLN A 135 16.01 -9.51 -7.38
CA GLN A 135 16.52 -8.37 -6.60
C GLN A 135 16.63 -8.67 -5.11
N ARG A 136 15.77 -9.55 -4.57
CA ARG A 136 15.78 -9.96 -3.16
C ARG A 136 16.87 -10.99 -2.85
N TYR A 137 17.33 -11.76 -3.84
CA TYR A 137 18.43 -12.72 -3.65
C TYR A 137 19.76 -12.00 -3.42
N GLY A 138 20.27 -12.05 -2.18
CA GLY A 138 21.64 -11.65 -1.83
C GLY A 138 21.86 -10.29 -1.19
N ARG A 139 20.85 -9.40 -1.09
CA ARG A 139 21.02 -8.06 -0.47
C ARG A 139 20.26 -7.80 0.83
N GLY A 140 19.33 -8.68 1.22
CA GLY A 140 18.36 -8.32 2.26
C GLY A 140 17.41 -7.22 1.77
N TRP A 141 16.32 -6.98 2.48
CA TRP A 141 15.35 -5.95 2.10
C TRP A 141 15.58 -4.69 2.93
N HIS A 142 15.83 -3.55 2.28
CA HIS A 142 15.73 -2.25 2.91
C HIS A 142 14.55 -1.49 2.31
N VAL A 143 13.61 -0.99 3.14
CA VAL A 143 12.55 -0.07 2.66
C VAL A 143 13.13 1.17 1.97
N ASN A 144 14.38 1.50 2.34
CA ASN A 144 15.16 2.60 1.78
C ASN A 144 15.83 2.27 0.43
N ASP A 145 15.75 1.02 -0.03
CA ASP A 145 16.15 0.65 -1.39
C ASP A 145 15.13 1.30 -2.33
N GLY A 146 15.36 2.59 -2.64
CA GLY A 146 14.60 3.32 -3.62
C GLY A 146 14.53 2.54 -4.92
N ASP A 147 13.36 2.59 -5.56
CA ASP A 147 12.95 1.96 -6.83
C ASP A 147 13.46 0.55 -7.17
N GLY A 148 14.25 -0.15 -6.37
CA GLY A 148 14.82 -1.47 -6.65
C GLY A 148 15.67 -1.56 -7.92
N GLY A 149 15.98 -0.45 -8.60
CA GLY A 149 16.32 -0.49 -10.01
C GLY A 149 15.11 -0.92 -10.82
N VAL A 150 14.02 -0.17 -10.78
CA VAL A 150 12.80 -0.36 -11.57
C VAL A 150 12.48 0.93 -12.32
N SER A 151 13.27 1.98 -12.10
CA SER A 151 13.32 3.23 -12.87
C SER A 151 13.55 3.04 -14.38
N TYR A 152 13.93 1.84 -14.81
CA TYR A 152 14.06 1.46 -16.22
C TYR A 152 12.87 0.68 -16.78
N LEU A 153 11.79 0.43 -16.02
CA LEU A 153 10.60 -0.19 -16.59
C LEU A 153 9.84 0.84 -17.45
N PRO A 154 9.75 0.63 -18.78
CA PRO A 154 9.09 1.58 -19.66
C PRO A 154 7.57 1.60 -19.50
N CYS A 155 7.00 0.58 -18.83
CA CYS A 155 5.57 0.44 -18.63
C CYS A 155 5.18 0.75 -17.19
N VAL A 156 4.49 1.87 -16.98
CA VAL A 156 3.96 2.28 -15.66
C VAL A 156 3.06 1.22 -15.03
N HIS A 157 2.31 0.46 -15.83
CA HIS A 157 1.44 -0.61 -15.31
C HIS A 157 2.25 -1.78 -14.75
N CYS A 158 3.37 -2.13 -15.41
CA CYS A 158 4.30 -3.14 -14.90
C CYS A 158 5.03 -2.67 -13.65
N TRP A 159 5.37 -1.39 -13.57
CA TRP A 159 5.96 -0.85 -12.35
C TRP A 159 4.98 -0.86 -11.18
N VAL A 160 3.71 -0.56 -11.42
CA VAL A 160 2.64 -0.72 -10.43
C VAL A 160 2.47 -2.17 -10.02
N ASP A 161 2.54 -3.13 -10.97
CA ASP A 161 2.52 -4.57 -10.64
C ASP A 161 3.68 -4.95 -9.71
N TYR A 162 4.87 -4.39 -9.92
CA TYR A 162 6.02 -4.56 -9.03
C TYR A 162 5.78 -3.92 -7.64
N GLU A 163 5.24 -2.69 -7.60
CA GLU A 163 4.93 -2.02 -6.33
C GLU A 163 3.85 -2.78 -5.53
N LEU A 164 2.88 -3.41 -6.20
CA LEU A 164 1.87 -4.25 -5.54
C LEU A 164 2.50 -5.49 -4.90
N ILE A 165 3.48 -6.10 -5.57
CA ILE A 165 4.27 -7.19 -4.99
C ILE A 165 4.99 -6.68 -3.74
N LEU A 166 5.66 -5.52 -3.81
CA LEU A 166 6.30 -4.92 -2.65
C LEU A 166 5.30 -4.67 -1.51
N PHE A 167 4.16 -4.07 -1.81
CA PHE A 167 3.13 -3.74 -0.82
C PHE A 167 2.61 -4.96 -0.08
N VAL A 168 2.33 -6.06 -0.77
CA VAL A 168 1.89 -7.32 -0.14
C VAL A 168 2.99 -7.91 0.75
N HIS A 169 4.25 -7.83 0.34
CA HIS A 169 5.36 -8.31 1.16
C HIS A 169 5.70 -7.39 2.36
N LEU A 170 5.12 -6.19 2.47
CA LEU A 170 5.26 -5.38 3.70
C LEU A 170 4.60 -6.03 4.93
N PHE A 171 3.73 -7.00 4.69
CA PHE A 171 3.00 -7.75 5.72
C PHE A 171 3.69 -9.07 6.11
N ASP A 172 4.73 -9.49 5.38
CA ASP A 172 5.46 -10.77 5.53
C ASP A 172 6.73 -10.65 6.38
#